data_AF-A0A5N8YBR6-F1
#
_entry.id   AF-A0A5N8YBR6-F1
#
_cell.length_a   1.000
_cell.length_b   1.000
_cell.length_c   1.000
_cell.angle_alpha   90.00
_cell.angle_beta   90.00
_cell.angle_gamma   90.00
#
_symmetry.space_group_name_H-M   'P 1'
#
loop_
_entity.id
_entity.type
_entity.pdbx_description
1 polymer ?
#
loop_
_entity_poly.entity_id
_entity_poly.type
_entity_poly.pdbx_seq_one_letter_code
_entity_poly.pdbx_strand_id
1 'polypeptide(L)'
;MEIEEGSQASKDQLSRVLVQGEITSPELIPQGSNDTFLVSVSDGLKTCDAVYKPRRGERPLWDFPSGTLYMREYAAYLVSQALSWDFIPCTVIREGPYGIGSLQEFIDTVPQSSYFTLREECPKELERIALFDCLSNNADRKASHCLKDWGGRIWSIDHGLTFHQDPKLRTVIWDFAQEPIPDHLIKQVAKLLENLYSLEDLTQELNTLLAPEEIAALRRRLERLLSTGHFPAYDPNRRNVPWPWF
;
A
#
# COMPACT_ATOMS: atom_id res chain seq x y z
N MET A 1 -8.53 22.24 13.50
CA MET A 1 -9.89 21.89 13.95
C MET A 1 -10.88 21.82 12.79
N GLU A 2 -11.39 22.93 12.22
CA GLU A 2 -12.38 22.84 11.11
C GLU A 2 -11.88 22.17 9.81
N ILE A 3 -10.59 22.33 9.46
CA ILE A 3 -9.99 21.69 8.27
C ILE A 3 -9.79 20.17 8.46
N GLU A 4 -9.47 19.73 9.68
CA GLU A 4 -9.28 18.31 10.02
C GLU A 4 -10.62 17.58 10.11
N GLU A 5 -11.65 18.23 10.68
CA GLU A 5 -13.02 17.69 10.73
C GLU A 5 -13.63 17.55 9.32
N GLY A 6 -13.41 18.53 8.43
CA GLY A 6 -13.82 18.44 7.02
C GLY A 6 -13.09 17.36 6.23
N SER A 7 -11.80 17.13 6.53
CA SER A 7 -11.01 16.06 5.91
C SER A 7 -11.44 14.67 6.37
N GLN A 8 -11.71 14.50 7.67
CA GLN A 8 -12.16 13.22 8.22
C GLN A 8 -13.56 12.86 7.73
N ALA A 9 -14.51 13.80 7.75
CA ALA A 9 -15.85 13.58 7.22
C ALA A 9 -15.84 13.20 5.73
N SER A 10 -14.95 13.79 4.93
CA SER A 10 -14.78 13.43 3.52
C SER A 10 -14.23 12.01 3.33
N LYS A 11 -13.25 11.61 4.15
CA LYS A 11 -12.71 10.22 4.18
C LYS A 11 -13.77 9.21 4.59
N ASP A 12 -14.55 9.51 5.63
CA ASP A 12 -15.61 8.62 6.11
C ASP A 12 -16.71 8.45 5.05
N GLN A 13 -17.06 9.53 4.34
CA GLN A 13 -17.98 9.47 3.21
C GLN A 13 -17.42 8.67 2.03
N LEU A 14 -16.15 8.86 1.68
CA LEU A 14 -15.50 8.08 0.62
C LEU A 14 -15.47 6.59 0.98
N SER A 15 -15.05 6.26 2.20
CA SER A 15 -15.04 4.88 2.70
C SER A 15 -16.43 4.26 2.58
N ARG A 16 -17.48 4.99 2.99
CA ARG A 16 -18.86 4.54 2.84
C ARG A 16 -19.24 4.24 1.39
N VAL A 17 -18.94 5.14 0.45
CA VAL A 17 -19.25 4.93 -0.98
C VAL A 17 -18.50 3.71 -1.51
N LEU A 18 -17.22 3.53 -1.19
CA LEU A 18 -16.45 2.35 -1.61
C LEU A 18 -17.01 1.05 -1.03
N VAL A 19 -17.45 1.05 0.23
CA VAL A 19 -18.00 -0.13 0.90
C VAL A 19 -19.40 -0.49 0.41
N GLN A 20 -20.26 0.49 0.15
CA GLN A 20 -21.70 0.27 -0.05
C GLN A 20 -22.21 0.58 -1.46
N GLY A 21 -21.50 1.43 -2.21
CA GLY A 21 -21.94 1.88 -3.52
C GLY A 21 -22.00 0.76 -4.56
N GLU A 22 -22.82 0.95 -5.57
CA GLU A 22 -22.92 0.10 -6.75
C GLU A 22 -21.68 0.31 -7.64
N ILE A 23 -21.05 -0.80 -8.07
CA ILE A 23 -19.90 -0.77 -8.98
C ILE A 23 -20.42 -0.81 -10.42
N THR A 24 -20.08 0.21 -11.19
CA THR A 24 -20.53 0.39 -12.57
C THR A 24 -19.35 0.65 -13.52
N SER A 25 -19.59 0.51 -14.82
CA SER A 25 -18.67 0.92 -15.89
C SER A 25 -17.24 0.36 -15.78
N PRO A 26 -17.04 -0.96 -15.66
CA PRO A 26 -15.70 -1.52 -15.59
C PRO A 26 -14.95 -1.38 -16.92
N GLU A 27 -13.89 -0.58 -16.91
CA GLU A 27 -12.97 -0.40 -18.02
C GLU A 27 -11.63 -1.05 -17.71
N LEU A 28 -11.16 -1.96 -18.56
CA LEU A 28 -9.87 -2.63 -18.36
C LEU A 28 -8.73 -1.62 -18.52
N ILE A 29 -7.87 -1.53 -17.51
CA ILE A 29 -6.59 -0.80 -17.59
C ILE A 29 -5.57 -1.77 -18.21
N PRO A 30 -5.11 -1.54 -19.45
CA PRO A 30 -4.26 -2.51 -20.16
C PRO A 30 -2.82 -2.57 -19.63
N GLN A 31 -2.49 -1.75 -18.62
CA GLN A 31 -1.16 -1.66 -18.05
C GLN A 31 -1.05 -2.57 -16.83
N GLY A 32 -0.20 -3.59 -16.91
CA GLY A 32 0.07 -4.51 -15.82
C GLY A 32 0.04 -5.98 -16.23
N SER A 33 0.50 -6.85 -15.34
CA SER A 33 0.43 -8.31 -15.53
C SER A 33 -0.91 -8.88 -15.07
N ASN A 34 -1.63 -8.23 -14.15
CA ASN A 34 -2.94 -8.68 -13.65
C ASN A 34 -4.05 -7.85 -14.28
N ASP A 35 -5.23 -8.45 -14.44
CA ASP A 35 -6.39 -7.71 -14.93
C ASP A 35 -6.85 -6.71 -13.85
N THR A 36 -6.79 -5.43 -14.19
CA THR A 36 -7.13 -4.31 -13.33
C THR A 36 -8.13 -3.43 -14.04
N PHE A 37 -9.16 -2.97 -13.34
CA PHE A 37 -10.27 -2.21 -13.93
C PHE A 37 -10.39 -0.83 -13.27
N LEU A 38 -10.58 0.21 -14.07
CA LEU A 38 -11.15 1.46 -13.59
C LEU A 38 -12.67 1.28 -13.52
N VAL A 39 -13.27 1.63 -12.40
CA VAL A 39 -14.72 1.52 -12.17
C VAL A 39 -15.24 2.81 -11.54
N SER A 40 -16.51 3.11 -11.76
CA SER A 40 -17.22 4.16 -11.01
C SER A 40 -18.11 3.52 -9.96
N VAL A 41 -18.02 4.02 -8.72
CA VAL A 41 -18.75 3.52 -7.56
C VAL A 41 -19.71 4.60 -7.08
N SER A 42 -20.99 4.28 -6.94
CA SER A 42 -22.02 5.26 -6.52
C SER A 42 -22.97 4.70 -5.49
N ASP A 43 -23.24 5.45 -4.42
CA ASP A 43 -24.28 5.14 -3.43
C ASP A 43 -25.59 5.94 -3.66
N GLY A 44 -25.71 6.60 -4.81
CA GLY A 44 -26.82 7.49 -5.18
C GLY A 44 -26.69 8.93 -4.64
N LEU A 45 -25.82 9.18 -3.66
CA LEU A 45 -25.53 10.52 -3.15
C LEU A 45 -24.17 11.04 -3.63
N LYS A 46 -23.18 10.15 -3.72
CA LYS A 46 -21.83 10.46 -4.16
C LYS A 46 -21.35 9.38 -5.12
N THR A 47 -20.52 9.81 -6.06
CA THR A 47 -19.83 8.93 -7.01
C THR A 47 -18.33 9.17 -6.88
N CYS A 48 -17.55 8.10 -6.89
CA CYS A 48 -16.09 8.16 -6.98
C CYS A 48 -15.56 7.11 -7.94
N ASP A 49 -14.42 7.38 -8.55
CA ASP A 49 -13.71 6.38 -9.34
C ASP A 49 -12.82 5.53 -8.43
N ALA A 50 -12.63 4.27 -8.82
CA ALA A 50 -11.84 3.31 -8.08
C ALA A 50 -11.10 2.34 -9.02
N VAL A 51 -9.98 1.83 -8.55
CA VAL A 51 -9.23 0.73 -9.16
C VAL A 51 -9.70 -0.58 -8.54
N TYR A 52 -10.29 -1.44 -9.35
CA TYR A 52 -10.77 -2.75 -8.97
C TYR A 52 -9.81 -3.85 -9.48
N LYS A 53 -9.28 -4.65 -8.55
CA LYS A 53 -8.39 -5.80 -8.83
C LYS A 53 -9.07 -7.10 -8.38
N PRO A 54 -9.79 -7.81 -9.28
CA PRO A 54 -10.45 -9.08 -8.95
C PRO A 54 -9.44 -10.18 -8.68
N ARG A 55 -9.75 -11.07 -7.74
CA ARG A 55 -9.01 -12.33 -7.52
C ARG A 55 -8.86 -13.15 -8.80
N ARG A 56 -9.90 -13.19 -9.63
CA ARG A 56 -9.90 -13.93 -10.91
C ARG A 56 -9.00 -13.32 -11.98
N GLY A 57 -8.64 -12.04 -11.84
CA GLY A 57 -7.74 -11.33 -12.73
C GLY A 57 -6.25 -11.51 -12.39
N GLU A 58 -5.96 -12.18 -11.27
CA GLU A 58 -4.57 -12.44 -10.86
C GLU A 58 -3.92 -13.48 -11.79
N ARG A 59 -2.75 -13.12 -12.33
CA ARG A 59 -1.85 -14.08 -12.95
C ARG A 59 -1.04 -14.77 -11.87
N PRO A 60 -1.00 -16.12 -11.86
CA PRO A 60 -0.18 -16.86 -10.90
C PRO A 60 1.29 -16.44 -10.95
N LEU A 61 1.86 -16.24 -9.78
CA LEU A 61 3.28 -16.01 -9.59
C LEU A 61 3.90 -17.25 -8.96
N TRP A 62 5.15 -17.55 -9.34
CA TRP A 62 5.86 -18.70 -8.79
C TRP A 62 6.23 -18.51 -7.31
N ASP A 63 6.32 -17.26 -6.85
CA ASP A 63 6.80 -16.88 -5.53
C ASP A 63 5.79 -16.11 -4.67
N PHE A 64 4.50 -16.12 -5.03
CA PHE A 64 3.40 -15.62 -4.20
C PHE A 64 2.21 -16.59 -4.27
N PRO A 65 1.46 -16.79 -3.17
CA PRO A 65 0.25 -17.61 -3.19
C PRO A 65 -0.78 -17.06 -4.18
N SER A 66 -1.32 -17.92 -5.04
CA SER A 66 -2.30 -17.50 -6.05
C SER A 66 -3.64 -17.07 -5.43
N GLY A 67 -4.25 -16.00 -5.96
CA GLY A 67 -5.56 -15.53 -5.53
C GLY A 67 -5.53 -14.76 -4.22
N THR A 68 -4.43 -14.08 -3.90
CA THR A 68 -4.21 -13.40 -2.62
C THR A 68 -3.58 -12.01 -2.76
N LEU A 69 -3.32 -11.53 -3.99
CA LEU A 69 -2.71 -10.21 -4.21
C LEU A 69 -3.66 -9.09 -3.78
N TYR A 70 -4.96 -9.23 -4.06
CA TYR A 70 -5.95 -8.25 -3.61
C TYR A 70 -6.05 -8.13 -2.07
N MET A 71 -5.78 -9.23 -1.35
CA MET A 71 -5.73 -9.21 0.12
C MET A 71 -4.54 -8.39 0.63
N ARG A 72 -3.41 -8.44 -0.09
CA ARG A 72 -2.19 -7.67 0.24
C ARG A 72 -2.34 -6.18 -0.01
N GLU A 73 -3.11 -5.78 -1.03
CA GLU A 73 -3.50 -4.38 -1.22
C GLU A 73 -4.22 -3.84 0.01
N TYR A 74 -5.19 -4.61 0.53
CA TYR A 74 -5.94 -4.22 1.71
C TYR A 74 -5.11 -4.28 2.99
N ALA A 75 -4.31 -5.33 3.18
CA ALA A 75 -3.38 -5.44 4.31
C ALA A 75 -2.41 -4.26 4.36
N ALA A 76 -1.90 -3.81 3.20
CA ALA A 76 -1.03 -2.64 3.13
C ALA A 76 -1.76 -1.37 3.57
N TYR A 77 -2.99 -1.16 3.11
CA TYR A 77 -3.83 -0.05 3.56
C TYR A 77 -4.02 -0.07 5.09
N LEU A 78 -4.41 -1.21 5.68
CA LEU A 78 -4.60 -1.34 7.13
C LEU A 78 -3.33 -1.01 7.93
N VAL A 79 -2.17 -1.52 7.47
CA VAL A 79 -0.88 -1.22 8.11
C VAL A 79 -0.54 0.27 8.00
N SER A 80 -0.79 0.90 6.85
CA SER A 80 -0.57 2.34 6.66
C SER A 80 -1.47 3.19 7.57
N GLN A 81 -2.73 2.78 7.78
CA GLN A 81 -3.65 3.43 8.72
C GLN A 81 -3.19 3.27 10.18
N ALA A 82 -2.74 2.07 10.57
CA ALA A 82 -2.20 1.81 11.91
C ALA A 82 -0.95 2.65 12.22
N LEU A 83 -0.15 2.96 11.20
CA LEU A 83 1.01 3.86 11.30
C LEU A 83 0.63 5.35 11.23
N SER A 84 -0.62 5.66 10.86
CA SER A 84 -1.09 7.03 10.56
C SER A 84 -0.28 7.69 9.45
N TRP A 85 0.12 6.92 8.43
CA TRP A 85 0.93 7.41 7.31
C TRP A 85 0.13 7.80 6.08
N ASP A 86 -1.14 7.39 6.01
CA ASP A 86 -2.17 7.95 5.12
C ASP A 86 -1.83 8.10 3.63
N PHE A 87 -0.73 7.55 3.11
CA PHE A 87 -0.35 7.69 1.71
C PHE A 87 -0.88 6.56 0.82
N ILE A 88 -1.50 5.52 1.39
CA ILE A 88 -2.16 4.47 0.61
C ILE A 88 -3.64 4.86 0.44
N PRO A 89 -4.16 4.94 -0.80
CA PRO A 89 -5.56 5.31 -1.02
C PRO A 89 -6.53 4.36 -0.31
N CYS A 90 -7.72 4.86 0.01
CA CYS A 90 -8.72 4.06 0.72
C CYS A 90 -8.98 2.76 -0.05
N THR A 91 -8.82 1.62 0.62
CA THR A 91 -8.91 0.29 -0.01
C THR A 91 -9.87 -0.57 0.79
N VAL A 92 -10.74 -1.30 0.10
CA VAL A 92 -11.67 -2.26 0.69
C VAL A 92 -11.67 -3.57 -0.09
N ILE A 93 -12.15 -4.66 0.54
CA ILE A 93 -12.39 -5.93 -0.14
C ILE A 93 -13.90 -6.15 -0.24
N ARG A 94 -14.39 -6.44 -1.45
CA ARG A 94 -15.80 -6.83 -1.68
C ARG A 94 -15.99 -7.53 -3.02
N GLU A 95 -17.20 -8.06 -3.21
CA GLU A 95 -17.66 -8.58 -4.49
C GLU A 95 -17.89 -7.45 -5.51
N GLY A 96 -17.44 -7.69 -6.74
CA GLY A 96 -17.68 -6.86 -7.91
C GLY A 96 -18.02 -7.70 -9.15
N PRO A 97 -18.06 -7.09 -10.36
CA PRO A 97 -18.52 -7.76 -11.58
C PRO A 97 -17.76 -9.04 -11.95
N TYR A 98 -16.51 -9.16 -11.49
CA TYR A 98 -15.62 -10.29 -11.76
C TYR A 98 -15.28 -11.12 -10.51
N GLY A 99 -16.11 -11.05 -9.46
CA GLY A 99 -15.98 -11.80 -8.20
C GLY A 99 -15.42 -10.96 -7.05
N ILE A 100 -14.83 -11.59 -6.04
CA ILE A 100 -14.16 -10.88 -4.94
C ILE A 100 -12.87 -10.22 -5.42
N GLY A 101 -12.58 -9.03 -4.92
CA GLY A 101 -11.33 -8.33 -5.18
C GLY A 101 -11.13 -7.12 -4.27
N SER A 102 -10.02 -6.42 -4.46
CA SER A 102 -9.76 -5.15 -3.80
C SER A 102 -10.31 -4.01 -4.65
N LEU A 103 -10.93 -3.04 -4.00
CA LEU A 103 -11.44 -1.82 -4.57
C LEU A 103 -10.74 -0.65 -3.88
N GLN A 104 -9.88 0.04 -4.60
CA GLN A 104 -9.03 1.12 -4.10
C GLN A 104 -9.44 2.44 -4.73
N GLU A 105 -9.54 3.51 -3.95
CA GLU A 105 -9.79 4.87 -4.45
C GLU A 105 -8.85 5.21 -5.62
N PHE A 106 -9.42 5.71 -6.72
CA PHE A 106 -8.64 6.23 -7.84
C PHE A 106 -8.16 7.64 -7.49
N ILE A 107 -6.85 7.86 -7.57
CA ILE A 107 -6.26 9.18 -7.35
C ILE A 107 -6.10 9.86 -8.70
N ASP A 108 -6.70 11.05 -8.85
CA ASP A 108 -6.42 11.92 -9.98
C ASP A 108 -5.07 12.64 -9.76
N THR A 109 -4.13 12.37 -10.66
CA THR A 109 -2.72 12.72 -10.47
C THR A 109 -2.23 13.76 -11.46
N VAL A 110 -1.27 14.57 -11.02
CA VAL A 110 -0.51 15.42 -11.93
C VAL A 110 0.21 14.53 -12.96
N PRO A 111 0.06 14.79 -14.27
CA PRO A 111 0.73 14.03 -15.32
C PRO A 111 2.23 13.95 -15.10
N GLN A 112 2.82 12.79 -15.40
CA GLN A 112 4.27 12.52 -15.28
C GLN A 112 4.81 12.55 -13.84
N SER A 113 3.94 12.65 -12.81
CA SER A 113 4.39 12.44 -11.43
C SER A 113 4.89 11.00 -11.25
N SER A 114 6.09 10.88 -10.71
CA SER A 114 6.73 9.60 -10.39
C SER A 114 7.77 9.82 -9.30
N TYR A 115 8.31 8.74 -8.74
CA TYR A 115 9.44 8.83 -7.82
C TYR A 115 10.56 9.78 -8.30
N PHE A 116 10.88 9.83 -9.60
CA PHE A 116 11.97 10.67 -10.11
C PHE A 116 11.69 12.17 -10.01
N THR A 117 10.44 12.60 -10.17
CA THR A 117 10.07 14.01 -9.96
C THR A 117 9.94 14.31 -8.47
N LEU A 118 9.43 13.34 -7.69
CA LEU A 118 9.11 13.52 -6.28
C LEU A 118 10.32 13.48 -5.36
N ARG A 119 11.42 12.83 -5.76
CA ARG A 119 12.63 12.70 -4.91
C ARG A 119 13.24 14.04 -4.51
N GLU A 120 13.09 15.06 -5.36
CA GLU A 120 13.56 16.42 -5.07
C GLU A 120 12.49 17.28 -4.37
N GLU A 121 11.22 17.08 -4.74
CA GLU A 121 10.10 17.90 -4.24
C GLU A 121 9.60 17.49 -2.85
N CYS A 122 9.55 16.19 -2.58
CA CYS A 122 8.86 15.60 -1.42
C CYS A 122 9.66 14.45 -0.78
N PRO A 123 10.93 14.67 -0.37
CA PRO A 123 11.79 13.62 0.17
C PRO A 123 11.27 13.01 1.48
N LYS A 124 10.56 13.76 2.32
CA LYS A 124 10.04 13.26 3.60
C LYS A 124 8.88 12.28 3.42
N GLU A 125 8.05 12.51 2.42
CA GLU A 125 6.96 11.61 2.04
C GLU A 125 7.54 10.31 1.46
N LEU A 126 8.57 10.42 0.64
CA LEU A 126 9.29 9.25 0.11
C LEU A 126 10.06 8.49 1.19
N GLU A 127 10.58 9.14 2.23
CA GLU A 127 11.20 8.47 3.39
C GLU A 127 10.18 7.54 4.09
N ARG A 128 8.94 8.00 4.25
CA ARG A 128 7.86 7.17 4.83
C ARG A 128 7.50 6.01 3.91
N ILE A 129 7.41 6.23 2.60
CA ILE A 129 7.12 5.16 1.62
C ILE A 129 8.27 4.14 1.59
N ALA A 130 9.53 4.59 1.62
CA ALA A 130 10.69 3.71 1.70
C ALA A 130 10.69 2.86 2.97
N LEU A 131 10.34 3.45 4.12
CA LEU A 131 10.24 2.71 5.38
C LEU A 131 9.09 1.70 5.34
N PHE A 132 7.99 2.07 4.70
CA PHE A 132 6.87 1.16 4.46
C PHE A 132 7.26 -0.01 3.55
N ASP A 133 8.02 0.24 2.48
CA ASP A 133 8.53 -0.83 1.62
C ASP A 133 9.43 -1.78 2.42
N CYS A 134 10.26 -1.25 3.34
CA CYS A 134 11.11 -2.06 4.21
C CYS A 134 10.31 -2.96 5.16
N LEU A 135 9.31 -2.42 5.88
CA LEU A 135 8.50 -3.20 6.81
C LEU A 135 7.56 -4.18 6.10
N SER A 136 6.95 -3.74 4.99
CA SER A 136 6.05 -4.56 4.18
C SER A 136 6.79 -5.52 3.27
N ASN A 137 8.12 -5.40 3.13
CA ASN A 137 8.92 -6.22 2.22
C ASN A 137 8.41 -6.13 0.77
N ASN A 138 8.12 -4.91 0.31
CA ASN A 138 7.57 -4.67 -1.03
C ASN A 138 8.52 -5.17 -2.11
N ALA A 139 8.04 -6.11 -2.92
CA ALA A 139 8.82 -6.80 -3.93
C ALA A 139 8.70 -6.18 -5.33
N ASP A 140 8.00 -5.06 -5.50
CA ASP A 140 7.79 -4.45 -6.82
C ASP A 140 7.54 -2.94 -6.81
N ARG A 141 8.18 -2.16 -5.92
CA ARG A 141 8.03 -0.69 -5.94
C ARG A 141 8.71 -0.08 -7.15
N LYS A 142 7.91 0.31 -8.15
CA LYS A 142 8.34 1.06 -9.34
C LYS A 142 8.16 2.56 -9.15
N ALA A 143 8.77 3.35 -10.03
CA ALA A 143 8.71 4.81 -9.95
C ALA A 143 7.29 5.37 -10.14
N SER A 144 6.52 4.79 -11.06
CA SER A 144 5.11 5.11 -11.32
C SER A 144 4.16 4.76 -10.18
N HIS A 145 4.61 4.01 -9.16
CA HIS A 145 3.77 3.69 -8.02
C HIS A 145 3.74 4.82 -6.96
N CYS A 146 4.56 5.86 -7.12
CA CYS A 146 4.53 7.07 -6.31
C CYS A 146 3.86 8.19 -7.12
N LEU A 147 2.74 8.68 -6.62
CA LEU A 147 1.87 9.62 -7.32
C LEU A 147 1.78 10.94 -6.56
N LYS A 148 1.51 12.03 -7.27
CA LYS A 148 1.17 13.31 -6.66
C LYS A 148 -0.18 13.78 -7.18
N ASP A 149 -1.11 14.04 -6.27
CA ASP A 149 -2.40 14.61 -6.63
C ASP A 149 -2.31 16.13 -6.88
N TRP A 150 -3.39 16.70 -7.38
CA TRP A 150 -3.48 18.15 -7.63
C TRP A 150 -3.41 19.01 -6.36
N GLY A 151 -3.66 18.42 -5.19
CA GLY A 151 -3.48 19.05 -3.88
C GLY A 151 -2.04 19.00 -3.37
N GLY A 152 -1.14 18.31 -4.09
CA GLY A 152 0.26 18.13 -3.74
C GLY A 152 0.54 16.99 -2.76
N ARG A 153 -0.47 16.18 -2.40
CA ARG A 153 -0.28 15.02 -1.54
C ARG A 153 0.36 13.89 -2.32
N ILE A 154 1.27 13.19 -1.65
CA ILE A 154 1.97 12.05 -2.20
C ILE A 154 1.24 10.77 -1.81
N TRP A 155 1.01 9.94 -2.82
CA TRP A 155 0.33 8.66 -2.69
C TRP A 155 1.24 7.52 -3.15
N SER A 156 0.98 6.34 -2.59
CA SER A 156 1.64 5.09 -2.94
C SER A 156 0.57 4.08 -3.33
N ILE A 157 0.76 3.42 -4.46
CA ILE A 157 -0.16 2.40 -4.98
C ILE A 157 0.58 1.07 -5.25
N ASP A 158 -0.18 0.05 -5.62
CA ASP A 158 0.29 -1.27 -6.06
C ASP A 158 1.13 -2.02 -5.00
N HIS A 159 0.42 -2.52 -3.98
CA HIS A 159 0.99 -3.25 -2.84
C HIS A 159 0.66 -4.75 -2.87
N GLY A 160 0.16 -5.27 -3.99
CA GLY A 160 -0.15 -6.70 -4.14
C GLY A 160 1.05 -7.63 -3.88
N LEU A 161 2.29 -7.16 -4.07
CA LEU A 161 3.52 -7.93 -3.88
C LEU A 161 4.26 -7.57 -2.59
N THR A 162 3.54 -7.63 -1.46
CA THR A 162 4.04 -7.32 -0.12
C THR A 162 3.88 -8.50 0.86
N PHE A 163 4.43 -8.33 2.05
CA PHE A 163 4.37 -9.17 3.25
C PHE A 163 4.99 -10.57 3.17
N HIS A 164 5.58 -10.93 2.04
CA HIS A 164 6.23 -12.23 1.86
C HIS A 164 7.18 -12.57 3.02
N GLN A 165 7.16 -13.85 3.44
CA GLN A 165 7.93 -14.35 4.58
C GLN A 165 9.45 -14.23 4.37
N ASP A 166 9.92 -14.59 3.17
CA ASP A 166 11.32 -14.45 2.76
C ASP A 166 11.61 -12.99 2.38
N PRO A 167 12.84 -12.50 2.59
CA PRO A 167 13.24 -11.20 2.07
C PRO A 167 12.94 -11.11 0.57
N LYS A 168 12.32 -10.03 0.13
CA LYS A 168 11.97 -9.76 -1.28
C LYS A 168 12.03 -8.29 -1.66
N LEU A 169 12.39 -7.40 -0.71
CA LEU A 169 12.48 -5.96 -0.92
C LEU A 169 13.13 -5.60 -2.25
N ARG A 170 12.32 -5.03 -3.15
CA ARG A 170 12.71 -4.48 -4.43
C ARG A 170 12.00 -3.14 -4.58
N THR A 171 12.78 -2.08 -4.46
CA THR A 171 12.28 -0.70 -4.54
C THR A 171 13.19 0.17 -5.39
N VAL A 172 12.65 1.25 -5.93
CA VAL A 172 13.44 2.32 -6.56
C VAL A 172 13.90 3.37 -5.53
N ILE A 173 13.29 3.40 -4.33
CA ILE A 173 13.50 4.43 -3.31
C ILE A 173 14.65 4.00 -2.36
N TRP A 174 15.86 3.93 -2.90
CA TRP A 174 17.05 3.57 -2.12
C TRP A 174 17.87 4.76 -1.62
N ASP A 175 17.37 5.99 -1.75
CA ASP A 175 18.08 7.20 -1.30
C ASP A 175 18.39 7.18 0.21
N PHE A 176 17.58 6.45 0.98
CA PHE A 176 17.66 6.36 2.43
C PHE A 176 18.46 5.15 2.92
N ALA A 177 19.08 4.35 2.04
CA ALA A 177 19.81 3.15 2.46
C ALA A 177 20.87 3.48 3.52
N GLN A 178 20.80 2.78 4.66
CA GLN A 178 21.67 2.98 5.83
C GLN A 178 21.53 4.33 6.54
N GLU A 179 20.64 5.21 6.11
CA GLU A 179 20.34 6.44 6.85
C GLU A 179 19.64 6.12 8.18
N PRO A 180 19.79 6.96 9.21
CA PRO A 180 19.05 6.81 10.45
C PRO A 180 17.55 7.06 10.21
N ILE A 181 16.71 6.24 10.81
CA ILE A 181 15.26 6.43 10.76
C ILE A 181 14.87 7.51 11.78
N PRO A 182 14.12 8.56 11.40
CA PRO A 182 13.66 9.58 12.34
C PRO A 182 12.92 9.01 13.55
N ASP A 183 13.22 9.52 14.75
CA ASP A 183 12.65 9.05 16.02
C ASP A 183 11.11 8.97 16.04
N HIS A 184 10.44 9.90 15.37
CA HIS A 184 8.98 9.91 15.29
C HIS A 184 8.43 8.71 14.49
N LEU A 185 9.13 8.30 13.42
CA LEU A 185 8.78 7.11 12.65
C LEU A 185 9.11 5.83 13.43
N ILE A 186 10.24 5.79 14.15
CA ILE A 186 10.56 4.68 15.06
C ILE A 186 9.48 4.48 16.12
N LYS A 187 8.95 5.56 16.71
CA LYS A 187 7.83 5.48 17.66
C LYS A 187 6.56 4.90 17.03
N GLN A 188 6.24 5.27 15.79
CA GLN A 188 5.09 4.72 15.07
C GLN A 188 5.28 3.23 14.73
N VAL A 189 6.49 2.84 14.32
CA VAL A 189 6.87 1.43 14.09
C VAL A 189 6.78 0.61 15.39
N ALA A 190 7.22 1.16 16.53
CA ALA A 190 7.11 0.50 17.83
C ALA A 190 5.64 0.25 18.22
N LYS A 191 4.79 1.27 18.05
CA LYS A 191 3.34 1.14 18.29
C LYS A 191 2.69 0.09 17.38
N LEU A 192 3.05 0.05 16.10
CA LEU A 192 2.57 -1.00 15.20
C LEU A 192 2.97 -2.40 15.70
N LEU A 193 4.22 -2.56 16.15
CA LEU A 193 4.69 -3.84 16.69
C LEU A 193 3.90 -4.27 17.94
N GLU A 194 3.64 -3.33 18.85
CA GLU A 194 2.79 -3.56 20.04
C GLU A 194 1.39 -4.03 19.63
N ASN A 195 0.74 -3.34 18.69
CA ASN A 195 -0.57 -3.73 18.17
C ASN A 195 -0.54 -5.13 17.54
N LEU A 196 0.52 -5.46 16.80
CA LEU A 196 0.65 -6.79 16.19
C LEU A 196 0.80 -7.91 17.22
N TYR A 197 1.25 -7.62 18.45
CA TYR A 197 1.31 -8.59 19.54
C TYR A 197 0.04 -8.63 20.40
N SER A 198 -0.85 -7.64 20.27
CA SER A 198 -2.12 -7.61 20.97
C SER A 198 -3.20 -8.43 20.24
N LEU A 199 -4.32 -8.66 20.91
CA LEU A 199 -5.52 -9.28 20.33
C LEU A 199 -6.50 -8.24 19.73
N GLU A 200 -6.00 -7.04 19.42
CA GLU A 200 -6.80 -5.96 18.82
C GLU A 200 -7.26 -6.28 17.40
N ASP A 201 -8.25 -5.50 16.95
CA ASP A 201 -8.94 -5.67 15.67
C ASP A 201 -7.96 -5.75 14.48
N LEU A 202 -6.92 -4.91 14.45
CA LEU A 202 -5.90 -4.92 13.39
C LEU A 202 -5.23 -6.30 13.24
N THR A 203 -4.84 -6.92 14.35
CA THR A 203 -4.16 -8.22 14.32
C THR A 203 -5.09 -9.31 13.87
N GLN A 204 -6.35 -9.30 14.34
CA GLN A 204 -7.35 -10.25 13.89
C GLN A 204 -7.61 -10.12 12.40
N GLU A 205 -7.76 -8.90 11.90
CA GLU A 205 -8.02 -8.62 10.50
C GLU A 205 -6.84 -9.03 9.61
N LEU A 206 -5.60 -8.67 9.97
CA LEU A 206 -4.41 -9.09 9.23
C LEU A 206 -4.24 -10.62 9.20
N ASN A 207 -4.62 -11.34 10.26
CA ASN A 207 -4.60 -12.82 10.28
C ASN A 207 -5.62 -13.45 9.31
N THR A 208 -6.62 -12.70 8.83
CA THR A 208 -7.53 -13.18 7.77
C THR A 208 -6.97 -12.94 6.36
N LEU A 209 -5.98 -12.05 6.22
CA LEU A 209 -5.43 -11.59 4.95
C LEU A 209 -4.06 -12.19 4.62
N LEU A 210 -3.25 -12.49 5.65
CA LEU A 210 -1.86 -12.93 5.53
C LEU A 210 -1.65 -14.27 6.25
N ALA A 211 -0.71 -15.08 5.76
CA ALA A 211 -0.35 -16.33 6.42
C ALA A 211 0.36 -16.08 7.76
N PRO A 212 0.28 -17.01 8.73
CA PRO A 212 0.96 -16.87 10.02
C PRO A 212 2.47 -16.59 9.90
N GLU A 213 3.14 -17.19 8.90
CA GLU A 213 4.56 -17.01 8.64
C GLU A 213 4.88 -15.60 8.10
N GLU A 214 3.95 -15.01 7.33
CA GLU A 214 4.06 -13.63 6.82
C GLU A 214 3.90 -12.61 7.94
N ILE A 215 2.95 -12.83 8.87
CA ILE A 215 2.79 -12.01 10.08
C ILE A 215 4.02 -12.11 10.97
N ALA A 216 4.54 -13.34 11.20
CA ALA A 216 5.76 -13.54 11.97
C ALA A 216 6.96 -12.83 11.31
N ALA A 217 7.04 -12.84 9.98
CA ALA A 217 8.09 -12.14 9.24
C ALA A 217 7.95 -10.61 9.34
N LEU A 218 6.72 -10.07 9.31
CA LEU A 218 6.46 -8.65 9.53
C LEU A 218 6.94 -8.21 10.92
N ARG A 219 6.59 -8.97 11.98
CA ARG A 219 7.07 -8.69 13.34
C ARG A 219 8.59 -8.68 13.43
N ARG A 220 9.26 -9.69 12.88
CA ARG A 220 10.75 -9.74 12.83
C ARG A 220 11.36 -8.56 12.09
N ARG A 221 10.74 -8.08 11.01
CA ARG A 221 11.21 -6.89 10.27
C ARG A 221 11.07 -5.63 11.11
N LEU A 222 9.94 -5.44 11.78
CA LEU A 222 9.72 -4.31 12.69
C LEU A 222 10.72 -4.32 13.85
N GLU A 223 10.90 -5.47 14.52
CA GLU A 223 11.89 -5.66 15.59
C GLU A 223 13.31 -5.31 15.13
N ARG A 224 13.68 -5.77 13.92
CA ARG A 224 14.98 -5.43 13.34
C ARG A 224 15.13 -3.93 13.14
N LEU A 225 14.15 -3.26 12.52
CA LEU A 225 14.17 -1.81 12.29
C LEU A 225 14.29 -1.03 13.61
N LEU A 226 13.58 -1.45 14.66
CA LEU A 226 13.67 -0.83 15.99
C LEU A 226 15.04 -1.06 16.64
N SER A 227 15.62 -2.26 16.47
CA SER A 227 16.92 -2.59 17.03
C SER A 227 18.07 -1.85 16.35
N THR A 228 18.00 -1.66 15.02
CA THR A 228 19.05 -1.01 14.25
C THR A 228 18.89 0.50 14.21
N GLY A 229 17.65 1.02 14.20
CA GLY A 229 17.36 2.44 14.03
C GLY A 229 17.75 3.01 12.66
N HIS A 230 18.05 2.15 11.69
CA HIS A 230 18.53 2.53 10.35
C HIS A 230 17.82 1.73 9.26
N PHE A 231 17.66 2.35 8.09
CA PHE A 231 17.22 1.66 6.88
C PHE A 231 18.20 0.54 6.49
N PRO A 232 17.72 -0.53 5.83
CA PRO A 232 18.59 -1.61 5.40
C PRO A 232 19.60 -1.15 4.34
N ALA A 233 20.77 -1.80 4.32
CA ALA A 233 21.71 -1.69 3.22
C ALA A 233 21.22 -2.50 2.00
N TYR A 234 21.76 -2.18 0.83
CA TYR A 234 21.63 -3.01 -0.36
C TYR A 234 22.10 -4.44 -0.11
N ASP A 235 21.39 -5.42 -0.67
CA ASP A 235 21.86 -6.80 -0.68
C ASP A 235 22.62 -7.08 -1.99
N PRO A 236 23.96 -7.25 -1.97
CA PRO A 236 24.75 -7.46 -3.19
C PRO A 236 24.43 -8.81 -3.89
N ASN A 237 23.78 -9.74 -3.19
CA ASN A 237 23.46 -11.07 -3.71
C ASN A 237 22.04 -11.15 -4.28
N ARG A 238 21.28 -10.05 -4.26
CA ARG A 238 19.87 -10.04 -4.67
C ARG A 238 19.60 -8.86 -5.57
N ARG A 239 18.54 -8.98 -6.35
CA ARG A 239 18.02 -7.87 -7.12
C ARG A 239 17.33 -6.91 -6.17
N ASN A 240 17.81 -5.66 -6.08
CA ASN A 240 17.30 -4.62 -5.17
C ASN A 240 16.27 -3.68 -5.83
N VAL A 241 16.22 -3.63 -7.17
CA VAL A 241 15.31 -2.75 -7.93
C VAL A 241 14.42 -3.63 -8.82
N PRO A 242 13.10 -3.38 -8.92
CA PRO A 242 12.21 -4.23 -9.71
C PRO A 242 12.46 -4.19 -11.23
N TRP A 243 11.77 -5.05 -11.98
CA TRP A 243 11.69 -4.97 -13.44
C TRP A 243 10.24 -4.95 -13.90
N PRO A 244 9.88 -4.03 -14.82
CA PRO A 244 10.58 -2.77 -15.08
C PRO A 244 10.67 -1.91 -13.81
N TRP A 245 11.49 -0.86 -13.82
CA TRP A 245 11.66 0.05 -12.67
C TRP A 245 10.86 1.35 -12.79
N PHE A 246 10.38 1.68 -13.99
CA PHE A 246 9.56 2.86 -14.25
C PHE A 246 8.12 2.64 -13.85
#